data_AF-A0A8K0K2H6-F1
#
_entry.id   AF-A0A8K0K2H6-F1
#
_cell.length_a   1.000
_cell.length_b   1.000
_cell.length_c   1.000
_cell.angle_alpha   90.00
_cell.angle_beta   90.00
_cell.angle_gamma   90.00
#
_symmetry.space_group_name_H-M   'P 1'
#
loop_
_entity.id
_entity.type
_entity.pdbx_description
1 polymer ?
#
loop_
_entity_poly.entity_id
_entity_poly.type
_entity_poly.pdbx_seq_one_letter_code
_entity_poly.pdbx_strand_id
1 'polypeptide(L)'
;MRQFIYSKDLGKLIVWVLREYPEVQPIILSVGEEDEVSIKDAAVAIKDAFGYEGELVFDTSAADGQFKKTASNAKLRKYLLDFKFTPFCQAIKETVDWYNENYEHIRK
;
A
#
# COMPACT_ATOMS: atom_id res chain seq x y z
N MET A 1 5.32 9.77 6.44
CA MET A 1 4.82 8.38 6.57
C MET A 1 3.49 8.21 5.87
N ARG A 2 3.30 7.06 5.23
CA ARG A 2 2.08 6.64 4.55
C ARG A 2 1.81 5.16 4.84
N GLN A 3 0.53 4.80 4.85
CA GLN A 3 0.09 3.40 4.84
C GLN A 3 -0.27 3.04 3.40
N PHE A 4 0.34 1.98 2.88
CA PHE A 4 0.03 1.44 1.56
C PHE A 4 -0.75 0.14 1.72
N ILE A 5 -1.76 -0.06 0.87
CA ILE A 5 -2.54 -1.29 0.82
C ILE A 5 -2.52 -1.85 -0.60
N TYR A 6 -2.19 -3.14 -0.71
CA TYR A 6 -2.16 -3.80 -2.00
C TYR A 6 -3.58 -3.98 -2.55
N SER A 7 -3.78 -3.71 -3.83
CA SER A 7 -5.11 -3.76 -4.47
C SER A 7 -5.76 -5.14 -4.36
N LYS A 8 -4.99 -6.23 -4.47
CA LYS A 8 -5.51 -7.60 -4.29
C LYS A 8 -6.02 -7.84 -2.87
N ASP A 9 -5.35 -7.29 -1.85
CA ASP A 9 -5.80 -7.42 -0.45
C ASP A 9 -7.01 -6.55 -0.17
N LEU A 10 -7.02 -5.31 -0.68
CA LEU A 10 -8.19 -4.46 -0.63
C LEU A 10 -9.40 -5.13 -1.32
N GLY A 11 -9.19 -5.81 -2.45
CA GLY A 11 -10.23 -6.58 -3.13
C GLY A 11 -10.84 -7.67 -2.24
N LYS A 12 -10.01 -8.46 -1.54
CA LYS A 12 -10.47 -9.46 -0.57
C LYS A 12 -11.29 -8.81 0.56
N LEU A 13 -10.79 -7.70 1.10
CA LEU A 13 -11.44 -6.98 2.20
C LEU A 13 -12.77 -6.35 1.77
N ILE A 14 -12.86 -5.79 0.56
CA ILE A 14 -14.11 -5.23 0.03
C ILE A 14 -15.17 -6.32 -0.13
N VAL A 15 -14.79 -7.48 -0.66
CA VAL A 15 -15.72 -8.63 -0.80
C VAL A 15 -16.21 -9.09 0.58
N TRP A 16 -15.34 -9.09 1.58
CA TRP A 16 -15.73 -9.39 2.96
C TRP A 16 -16.67 -8.31 3.53
N VAL A 17 -16.36 -7.02 3.37
CA VAL A 17 -17.21 -5.92 3.83
C VAL A 17 -18.61 -6.03 3.23
N LEU A 18 -18.72 -6.33 1.94
CA LEU A 18 -20.00 -6.49 1.24
C LEU A 18 -20.89 -7.59 1.84
N ARG A 19 -20.29 -8.67 2.36
CA ARG A 19 -21.01 -9.88 2.80
C ARG A 19 -21.24 -9.92 4.30
N GLU A 20 -20.26 -9.48 5.07
CA GLU A 20 -20.17 -9.80 6.50
C GLU A 20 -20.19 -8.57 7.41
N TYR A 21 -19.93 -7.35 6.90
CA TYR A 21 -19.83 -6.17 7.75
C TYR A 21 -21.21 -5.55 8.02
N PRO A 22 -21.72 -5.56 9.27
CA PRO A 22 -23.12 -5.24 9.54
C PRO A 22 -23.36 -3.77 9.94
N GLU A 23 -22.31 -2.99 10.19
CA GLU A 23 -22.45 -1.64 10.72
C GLU A 23 -22.69 -0.62 9.61
N VAL A 24 -23.52 0.39 9.91
CA VAL A 24 -23.72 1.56 9.02
C VAL A 24 -22.48 2.45 8.96
N GLN A 25 -21.68 2.45 10.03
CA GLN A 25 -20.51 3.31 10.15
C GLN A 25 -19.38 2.83 9.23
N PRO A 26 -18.62 3.74 8.61
CA PRO A 26 -17.48 3.35 7.80
C PRO A 26 -16.44 2.52 8.57
N ILE A 27 -15.72 1.70 7.82
CA ILE A 27 -14.57 0.93 8.30
C ILE A 27 -13.32 1.32 7.51
N ILE A 28 -12.21 1.53 8.22
CA ILE A 28 -10.91 1.81 7.63
C ILE A 28 -10.27 0.47 7.22
N LEU A 29 -10.02 0.30 5.93
CA LEU A 29 -9.29 -0.84 5.37
C LEU A 29 -7.84 -0.43 5.12
N SER A 30 -7.00 -0.61 6.13
CA SER A 30 -5.59 -0.21 6.10
C SER A 30 -4.72 -1.23 6.85
N VAL A 31 -3.44 -1.25 6.51
CA VAL A 31 -2.39 -1.91 7.30
C VAL A 31 -2.28 -1.28 8.70
N GLY A 32 -1.47 -1.87 9.58
CA GLY A 32 -1.22 -1.31 10.91
C GLY A 32 -0.53 0.05 10.87
N GLU A 33 -0.49 0.74 12.01
CA GLU A 33 0.32 1.96 12.13
C GLU A 33 1.82 1.63 12.19
N GLU A 34 2.14 0.43 12.67
CA GLU A 34 3.47 -0.18 12.70
C GLU A 34 4.03 -0.48 11.31
N ASP A 35 3.16 -0.62 10.31
CA ASP A 35 3.52 -0.94 8.92
C ASP A 35 3.65 0.31 8.04
N GLU A 36 3.71 1.50 8.63
CA GLU A 36 3.89 2.74 7.89
C GLU A 36 5.25 2.83 7.21
N VAL A 37 5.25 3.31 5.97
CA VAL A 37 6.44 3.43 5.13
C VAL A 37 6.70 4.91 4.82
N SER A 38 7.97 5.33 4.81
CA SER A 38 8.34 6.67 4.34
C SER A 38 8.31 6.73 2.81
N ILE A 39 8.26 7.94 2.24
CA ILE A 39 8.34 8.08 0.77
C ILE A 39 9.70 7.59 0.24
N LYS A 40 10.76 7.79 1.03
CA LYS A 40 12.10 7.29 0.71
C LYS A 40 12.12 5.77 0.64
N ASP A 41 11.57 5.08 1.64
CA ASP A 41 11.57 3.62 1.68
C ASP A 41 10.70 3.02 0.57
N ALA A 42 9.58 3.67 0.25
CA ALA A 42 8.76 3.29 -0.90
C ALA A 42 9.53 3.44 -2.22
N ALA A 43 10.28 4.53 -2.40
CA ALA A 43 11.11 4.74 -3.59
C ALA A 43 12.24 3.71 -3.70
N VAL A 44 12.87 3.34 -2.58
CA VAL A 44 13.89 2.28 -2.52
C VAL A 44 13.29 0.92 -2.90
N ALA A 45 12.13 0.56 -2.33
CA ALA A 45 11.46 -0.69 -2.68
C ALA A 45 11.11 -0.80 -4.17
N ILE A 46 10.70 0.32 -4.79
CA ILE A 46 10.45 0.38 -6.24
C ILE A 46 11.76 0.23 -7.03
N LYS A 47 12.81 0.96 -6.64
CA LYS A 47 14.15 0.84 -7.26
C LYS A 47 14.62 -0.61 -7.26
N ASP A 48 14.55 -1.27 -6.10
CA ASP A 48 15.00 -2.65 -5.92
C ASP A 48 14.16 -3.62 -6.74
N ALA A 49 12.83 -3.41 -6.80
CA ALA A 49 11.93 -4.24 -7.60
C ALA A 49 12.17 -4.13 -9.12
N PHE A 50 12.58 -2.96 -9.61
CA PHE A 50 12.99 -2.77 -11.00
C PHE A 50 14.41 -3.26 -11.29
N GLY A 51 15.22 -3.57 -10.28
CA GLY A 51 16.64 -3.85 -10.45
C GLY A 51 17.42 -2.62 -10.95
N TYR A 52 16.95 -1.41 -10.63
CA TYR A 52 17.63 -0.18 -11.03
C TYR A 52 18.88 0.02 -10.15
N GLU A 53 20.05 0.14 -10.77
CA GLU A 53 21.32 0.28 -10.02
C GLU A 53 21.73 1.75 -9.82
N GLY A 54 21.11 2.69 -10.53
CA GLY A 54 21.46 4.11 -10.45
C GLY A 54 21.09 4.77 -9.12
N GLU A 55 21.50 6.02 -8.95
CA GLU A 55 21.25 6.78 -7.72
C GLU A 55 19.81 7.32 -7.68
N LEU A 56 19.23 7.34 -6.46
CA LEU A 56 17.97 8.03 -6.19
C LEU A 56 18.29 9.45 -5.70
N VAL A 57 17.83 10.44 -6.46
CA VAL A 57 17.93 11.86 -6.07
C VAL A 57 16.56 12.34 -5.62
N PHE A 58 16.51 12.94 -4.43
CA PHE A 58 15.29 13.51 -3.86
C PHE A 58 15.33 15.02 -4.03
N ASP A 59 14.52 15.54 -4.94
CA ASP A 59 14.41 16.99 -5.18
C ASP A 59 13.61 17.66 -4.06
N THR A 60 14.26 18.55 -3.31
CA THR A 60 13.67 19.30 -2.19
C THR A 60 13.13 20.68 -2.60
N SER A 61 13.13 21.01 -3.90
CA SER A 61 12.55 22.26 -4.40
C SER A 61 11.02 22.27 -4.29
N ALA A 62 10.39 21.09 -4.34
CA ALA A 62 8.97 20.92 -4.10
C ALA A 62 8.66 20.90 -2.60
N ALA A 63 7.55 21.52 -2.21
CA ALA A 63 7.10 21.50 -0.83
C ALA A 63 6.64 20.09 -0.42
N ASP A 64 7.06 19.65 0.76
CA ASP A 64 6.58 18.40 1.34
C ASP A 64 5.07 18.47 1.62
N GLY A 65 4.37 17.39 1.29
CA GLY A 65 2.99 17.19 1.71
C GLY A 65 2.88 16.94 3.21
N GLN A 66 1.66 16.68 3.69
CA GLN A 66 1.44 16.38 5.11
C GLN A 66 2.35 15.23 5.59
N PHE A 67 3.07 15.44 6.69
CA PHE A 67 4.07 14.50 7.20
C PHE A 67 3.48 13.10 7.51
N LYS A 68 2.30 13.06 8.14
CA LYS A 68 1.62 11.82 8.54
C LYS A 68 0.13 11.88 8.21
N LYS A 69 -0.45 10.77 7.77
CA LYS A 69 -1.90 10.57 7.58
C LYS A 69 -2.30 9.19 8.11
N THR A 70 -1.85 8.88 9.33
CA THR A 70 -2.07 7.58 9.97
C THR A 70 -3.55 7.35 10.21
N ALA A 71 -4.03 6.20 9.76
CA ALA A 71 -5.36 5.72 10.00
C ALA A 71 -5.30 4.48 10.89
N SER A 72 -6.15 4.45 11.93
CA SER A 72 -6.24 3.29 12.82
C SER A 72 -7.07 2.19 12.17
N ASN A 73 -6.51 0.98 12.06
CA ASN A 73 -7.22 -0.21 11.61
C ASN A 73 -7.81 -1.03 12.77
N ALA A 74 -7.90 -0.46 13.98
CA ALA A 74 -8.38 -1.17 15.16
C ALA A 74 -9.78 -1.78 14.97
N LYS A 75 -10.68 -1.09 14.24
CA LYS A 75 -11.99 -1.64 13.90
C LYS A 75 -11.88 -2.87 13.01
N LEU A 76 -11.05 -2.84 11.96
CA LEU A 76 -10.78 -3.99 11.10
C LEU A 76 -10.22 -5.18 11.90
N ARG A 77 -9.27 -4.95 12.79
CA ARG A 77 -8.65 -6.01 13.60
C ARG A 77 -9.61 -6.68 14.59
N LYS A 78 -10.69 -6.01 15.00
CA LYS A 78 -11.75 -6.64 15.81
C LYS A 78 -12.54 -7.69 15.03
N TYR A 79 -12.75 -7.47 13.73
CA TYR A 79 -13.47 -8.38 12.87
C TYR A 79 -12.57 -9.45 12.25
N LEU A 80 -11.36 -9.07 11.87
CA LEU A 80 -10.42 -9.89 11.10
C LEU A 80 -9.03 -9.84 11.75
N LEU A 81 -8.91 -10.44 12.93
CA LEU A 81 -7.65 -10.47 13.69
C LEU A 81 -6.53 -11.15 12.89
N ASP A 82 -6.85 -12.29 12.30
CA ASP A 82 -5.89 -13.17 11.61
C ASP A 82 -5.64 -12.80 10.14
N PHE A 83 -6.26 -11.73 9.64
CA PHE A 83 -6.03 -11.30 8.26
C PHE A 83 -4.58 -10.84 8.07
N LYS A 84 -3.87 -11.52 7.17
CA LYS A 84 -2.49 -11.20 6.81
C LYS A 84 -2.46 -10.41 5.52
N PHE A 85 -1.96 -9.18 5.60
CA PHE A 85 -1.66 -8.39 4.42
C PHE A 85 -0.46 -8.98 3.68
N THR A 86 -0.44 -8.80 2.36
CA THR A 86 0.72 -9.11 1.53
C THR A 86 1.89 -8.22 1.98
N PRO A 87 3.09 -8.78 2.24
CA PRO A 87 4.26 -7.98 2.59
C PRO A 87 4.52 -6.88 1.58
N PHE A 88 4.85 -5.67 2.05
CA PHE A 88 4.99 -4.48 1.21
C PHE A 88 5.95 -4.70 0.01
N CYS A 89 7.15 -5.22 0.26
CA CYS A 89 8.13 -5.46 -0.80
C CYS A 89 7.65 -6.51 -1.82
N GLN A 90 6.91 -7.53 -1.37
CA GLN A 90 6.29 -8.51 -2.28
C GLN A 90 5.24 -7.85 -3.16
N ALA A 91 4.35 -7.05 -2.58
CA ALA A 91 3.31 -6.33 -3.32
C ALA A 91 3.90 -5.35 -4.36
N ILE A 92 4.99 -4.65 -4.01
CA ILE A 92 5.71 -3.79 -4.94
C ILE A 92 6.32 -4.61 -6.08
N LYS A 93 6.99 -5.72 -5.78
CA LYS A 93 7.58 -6.59 -6.81
C LYS A 93 6.53 -7.11 -7.79
N GLU A 94 5.43 -7.67 -7.29
CA GLU A 94 4.32 -8.15 -8.12
C GLU A 94 3.72 -7.04 -8.99
N THR A 95 3.65 -5.81 -8.46
CA THR A 95 3.11 -4.66 -9.21
C THR A 95 4.06 -4.19 -10.30
N VAL A 96 5.37 -4.16 -10.03
CA VAL A 96 6.41 -3.82 -11.01
C VAL A 96 6.49 -4.87 -12.12
N ASP A 97 6.42 -6.15 -11.77
CA ASP A 97 6.41 -7.24 -12.75
C ASP A 97 5.20 -7.12 -13.68
N TRP A 98 4.00 -6.92 -13.11
CA TRP A 98 2.80 -6.65 -13.88
C TRP A 98 2.93 -5.41 -14.78
N TYR A 99 3.51 -4.32 -14.27
CA TYR A 99 3.73 -3.10 -15.04
C TYR A 99 4.63 -3.34 -16.27
N ASN A 100 5.72 -4.09 -16.10
CA ASN A 100 6.65 -4.41 -17.19
C ASN A 100 6.02 -5.32 -18.24
N GLU A 101 5.27 -6.34 -17.80
CA GLU A 101 4.57 -7.27 -18.70
C GLU A 101 3.45 -6.60 -19.51
N ASN A 102 2.87 -5.52 -19.00
CA ASN A 102 1.68 -4.88 -19.57
C ASN A 102 1.94 -3.44 -20.05
N TYR A 103 3.20 -3.04 -20.20
CA TYR A 103 3.62 -1.64 -20.43
C TYR A 103 2.95 -0.95 -21.63
N GLU A 104 2.55 -1.70 -22.65
CA GLU A 104 1.85 -1.17 -23.83
C GLU A 104 0.37 -0.82 -23.57
N HIS A 105 -0.22 -1.33 -22.48
CA HIS A 105 -1.65 -1.24 -22.20
C HIS A 105 -1.99 -0.57 -20.86
N ILE A 106 -0.98 -0.12 -20.11
CA ILE A 106 -1.20 0.65 -18.88
C ILE A 106 -1.75 2.06 -19.17
N ARG A 107 -2.39 2.66 -18.16
CA ARG A 107 -2.71 4.08 -18.15
C ARG A 107 -1.43 4.88 -17.85
N LYS A 108 -0.98 5.70 -18.80
CA LYS A 108 0.22 6.56 -18.69
C LYS A 108 -0.17 7.97 -18.30
#